data_AF-A0A9X2V5M3-F1
#
_entry.id   AF-A0A9X2V5M3-F1
#
_cell.length_a   1.000
_cell.length_b   1.000
_cell.length_c   1.000
_cell.angle_alpha   90.00
_cell.angle_beta   90.00
_cell.angle_gamma   90.00
#
_symmetry.space_group_name_H-M   'P 1'
#
loop_
_entity.id
_entity.type
_entity.pdbx_description
1 polymer ?
#
loop_
_entity_poly.entity_id
_entity_poly.type
_entity_poly.pdbx_seq_one_letter_code
_entity_poly.pdbx_strand_id
1 'polypeptide(L)'
;MMPVRVFHWRSLAAWLSAGLVLGLAARGPEAAPTDRLFRSVSPSADTIEVTMTDHAYEPSTLTLPAGEPVTLQFTNEGTVEHYFVVGSLVAGDKEGFEQNLFEGVSIEKNKQPGGHADEEEGEHDEAEEGDHHENEFELPPGGRGSMTFTLPAAKAGTYTIACFETTGGRKHYEMGMEGTLRVTAPDDE
;
A
#
# COMPACT_ATOMS: atom_id res chain seq x y z
N MET A 1 3.95 32.07 25.74
CA MET A 1 2.97 32.77 24.89
C MET A 1 3.54 32.92 23.48
N MET A 2 2.99 32.21 22.50
CA MET A 2 3.36 32.31 21.09
C MET A 2 2.32 33.17 20.36
N PRO A 3 2.69 34.14 19.50
CA PRO A 3 1.72 34.95 18.78
C PRO A 3 1.21 34.24 17.52
N VAL A 4 -0.12 34.20 17.41
CA VAL A 4 -0.89 33.76 16.25
C VAL A 4 -0.70 34.75 15.10
N ARG A 5 -0.31 34.26 13.91
CA ARG A 5 -0.24 35.07 12.69
C ARG A 5 -1.51 34.89 11.87
N VAL A 6 -2.27 35.97 11.72
CA VAL A 6 -3.51 36.05 10.96
C VAL A 6 -3.20 36.40 9.50
N PHE A 7 -3.48 35.49 8.58
CA PHE A 7 -3.33 35.69 7.14
C PHE A 7 -4.51 36.52 6.61
N HIS A 8 -4.21 37.70 6.05
CA HIS A 8 -5.21 38.58 5.42
C HIS A 8 -5.28 38.28 3.92
N TRP A 9 -6.36 37.64 3.48
CA TRP A 9 -6.72 37.52 2.07
C TRP A 9 -7.34 38.84 1.58
N ARG A 10 -6.75 39.46 0.55
CA ARG A 10 -7.33 40.64 -0.13
C ARG A 10 -7.92 40.21 -1.46
N SER A 11 -9.25 40.22 -1.55
CA SER A 11 -10.01 40.14 -2.80
C SER A 11 -9.82 41.42 -3.62
N LEU A 12 -9.65 41.29 -4.93
CA LEU A 12 -9.88 42.37 -5.89
C LEU A 12 -10.67 41.82 -7.08
N ALA A 13 -11.80 42.47 -7.35
CA ALA A 13 -12.73 42.17 -8.41
C ALA A 13 -12.59 43.17 -9.57
N ALA A 14 -12.97 42.69 -10.75
CA ALA A 14 -13.51 43.36 -11.93
C ALA A 14 -12.65 44.37 -12.69
N TRP A 15 -12.60 44.23 -14.03
CA TRP A 15 -12.94 45.30 -15.00
C TRP A 15 -13.33 44.66 -16.35
N LEU A 16 -14.46 45.11 -16.90
CA LEU A 16 -15.02 44.80 -18.23
C LEU A 16 -14.36 45.67 -19.32
N SER A 17 -14.25 45.15 -20.54
CA SER A 17 -14.32 45.93 -21.79
C SER A 17 -14.61 45.02 -22.98
N ALA A 18 -15.65 45.38 -23.75
CA ALA A 18 -16.09 44.73 -24.99
C ALA A 18 -15.35 45.29 -26.22
N GLY A 19 -15.21 44.47 -27.27
CA GLY A 19 -14.75 44.88 -28.59
C GLY A 19 -15.30 43.97 -29.69
N LEU A 20 -16.07 44.55 -30.61
CA LEU A 20 -16.75 43.96 -31.77
C LEU A 20 -15.91 44.19 -33.04
N VAL A 21 -15.64 43.16 -33.86
CA VAL A 21 -15.51 43.27 -35.34
C VAL A 21 -15.94 41.95 -36.01
N LEU A 22 -16.71 42.09 -37.09
CA LEU A 22 -17.34 41.07 -37.94
C LEU A 22 -16.44 40.76 -39.17
N GLY A 23 -16.34 39.50 -39.59
CA GLY A 23 -15.69 39.11 -40.86
C GLY A 23 -16.14 37.71 -41.34
N LEU A 24 -16.69 37.64 -42.55
CA LEU A 24 -17.34 36.48 -43.17
C LEU A 24 -16.37 35.65 -44.05
N ALA A 25 -16.65 34.34 -44.12
CA ALA A 25 -16.48 33.39 -45.23
C ALA A 25 -15.22 32.48 -45.31
N ALA A 26 -15.52 31.18 -45.22
CA ALA A 26 -15.18 30.08 -46.15
C ALA A 26 -14.27 28.93 -45.65
N ARG A 27 -14.89 27.72 -45.65
CA ARG A 27 -14.37 26.43 -46.16
C ARG A 27 -13.58 25.51 -45.20
N GLY A 28 -14.21 24.41 -44.77
CA GLY A 28 -13.54 23.19 -44.29
C GLY A 28 -12.85 22.42 -45.43
N PRO A 29 -12.04 21.36 -45.16
CA PRO A 29 -12.48 20.20 -44.38
C PRO A 29 -11.47 19.61 -43.35
N GLU A 30 -12.05 18.85 -42.41
CA GLU A 30 -11.63 17.52 -41.86
C GLU A 30 -10.21 17.25 -41.31
N ALA A 31 -10.22 16.99 -40.00
CA ALA A 31 -9.51 15.96 -39.22
C ALA A 31 -7.99 15.79 -39.30
N ALA A 32 -7.34 16.04 -38.17
CA ALA A 32 -6.39 15.11 -37.58
C ALA A 32 -6.66 15.05 -36.07
N PRO A 33 -7.17 13.94 -35.50
CA PRO A 33 -6.99 13.73 -34.08
C PRO A 33 -5.51 13.39 -33.91
N THR A 34 -4.78 14.25 -33.20
CA THR A 34 -3.52 13.82 -32.60
C THR A 34 -3.87 12.66 -31.69
N ASP A 35 -3.46 11.46 -32.08
CA ASP A 35 -3.40 10.28 -31.23
C ASP A 35 -2.69 10.69 -29.95
N ARG A 36 -3.48 11.06 -28.94
CA ARG A 36 -3.06 10.95 -27.57
C ARG A 36 -2.76 9.48 -27.43
N LEU A 37 -1.46 9.15 -27.34
CA LEU A 37 -1.00 7.90 -26.76
C LEU A 37 -1.80 7.74 -25.48
N PHE A 38 -2.81 6.88 -25.52
CA PHE A 38 -3.50 6.44 -24.34
C PHE A 38 -2.42 5.72 -23.55
N ARG A 39 -1.85 6.42 -22.56
CA ARG A 39 -1.17 5.73 -21.46
C ARG A 39 -2.25 4.84 -20.87
N SER A 40 -2.18 3.56 -21.20
CA SER A 40 -2.88 2.52 -20.47
C SER A 40 -2.36 2.62 -19.04
N VAL A 41 -3.04 3.41 -18.22
CA VAL A 41 -2.96 3.23 -16.78
C VAL A 41 -3.69 1.93 -16.57
N SER A 42 -2.93 0.86 -16.30
CA SER A 42 -3.47 -0.37 -15.73
C SER A 42 -4.49 -0.01 -14.66
N PRO A 43 -5.61 -0.75 -14.50
CA PRO A 43 -6.54 -0.49 -13.41
C PRO A 43 -5.72 -0.36 -12.13
N SER A 44 -5.78 0.82 -11.51
CA SER A 44 -5.05 1.07 -10.28
C SER A 44 -5.58 0.07 -9.28
N ALA A 45 -4.75 -0.89 -8.90
CA ALA A 45 -5.07 -1.84 -7.85
C ALA A 45 -5.64 -1.07 -6.66
N ASP A 46 -6.74 -1.57 -6.08
CA ASP A 46 -7.32 -0.95 -4.90
C ASP A 46 -6.24 -0.85 -3.82
N THR A 47 -5.95 0.37 -3.39
CA THR A 47 -4.90 0.63 -2.41
C THR A 47 -5.51 0.71 -1.03
N ILE A 48 -5.06 -0.16 -0.14
CA ILE A 48 -5.53 -0.22 1.25
C ILE A 48 -4.34 0.08 2.15
N GLU A 49 -4.50 1.09 3.00
CA GLU A 49 -3.49 1.46 3.99
C GLU A 49 -3.56 0.51 5.19
N VAL A 50 -2.38 0.06 5.64
CA VAL A 50 -2.19 -0.82 6.79
C VAL A 50 -1.12 -0.24 7.70
N THR A 51 -1.50 0.17 8.90
CA THR A 51 -0.56 0.61 9.93
C THR A 51 -0.21 -0.57 10.85
N MET A 52 1.08 -0.79 11.05
CA MET A 52 1.63 -1.74 12.02
C MET A 52 2.07 -0.95 13.25
N THR A 53 1.44 -1.22 14.38
CA THR A 53 1.85 -0.76 15.71
C THR A 53 2.47 -1.92 16.49
N ASP A 54 3.00 -1.66 17.68
CA ASP A 54 3.74 -2.69 18.44
C ASP A 54 3.00 -4.01 18.66
N HIS A 55 1.67 -3.97 18.80
CA HIS A 55 0.89 -5.18 19.04
C HIS A 55 -0.42 -5.24 18.24
N ALA A 56 -0.53 -4.51 17.13
CA ALA A 56 -1.77 -4.50 16.33
C ALA A 56 -1.55 -4.07 14.89
N TYR A 57 -2.46 -4.51 14.03
CA TYR A 57 -2.67 -3.99 12.69
C TYR A 57 -3.88 -3.06 12.68
N GLU A 58 -3.79 -1.95 11.96
CA GLU A 58 -4.89 -1.04 11.69
C GLU A 58 -5.10 -0.86 10.18
N PRO A 59 -6.30 -1.18 9.65
CA PRO A 59 -7.43 -1.79 10.35
C PRO A 59 -7.12 -3.24 10.76
N SER A 60 -7.76 -3.71 11.84
CA SER A 60 -7.60 -5.10 12.31
C SER A 60 -8.34 -6.12 11.43
N THR A 61 -9.14 -5.65 10.47
CA THR A 61 -9.80 -6.47 9.46
C THR A 61 -9.61 -5.86 8.07
N LEU A 62 -9.06 -6.65 7.15
CA LEU A 62 -8.93 -6.32 5.74
C LEU A 62 -9.93 -7.16 4.93
N THR A 63 -10.56 -6.55 3.93
CA THR A 63 -11.41 -7.27 2.96
C THR A 63 -10.91 -7.00 1.57
N LEU A 64 -10.48 -8.04 0.85
CA LEU A 64 -9.85 -7.97 -0.45
C LEU A 64 -10.67 -8.77 -1.48
N PRO A 65 -10.86 -8.27 -2.72
CA PRO A 65 -11.42 -9.07 -3.80
C PRO A 65 -10.42 -10.11 -4.31
N ALA A 66 -10.89 -11.31 -4.63
CA ALA A 66 -10.15 -12.24 -5.47
C ALA A 66 -10.37 -11.90 -6.96
N GLY A 67 -9.37 -12.19 -7.79
CA GLY A 67 -9.42 -12.00 -9.24
C GLY A 67 -8.97 -10.61 -9.72
N GLU A 68 -8.81 -9.65 -8.80
CA GLU A 68 -8.40 -8.28 -9.11
C GLU A 68 -7.06 -7.94 -8.45
N PRO A 69 -6.25 -7.05 -9.06
CA PRO A 69 -5.02 -6.58 -8.44
C PRO A 69 -5.33 -5.69 -7.22
N VAL A 70 -4.65 -5.95 -6.11
CA VAL A 70 -4.75 -5.22 -4.85
C VAL A 70 -3.38 -4.74 -4.44
N THR A 71 -3.31 -3.52 -3.91
CA THR A 71 -2.11 -2.96 -3.29
C THR A 71 -2.36 -2.76 -1.81
N LEU A 72 -1.54 -3.37 -0.95
CA LEU A 72 -1.48 -3.02 0.46
C LEU A 72 -0.33 -2.04 0.66
N GLN A 73 -0.62 -0.89 1.26
CA GLN A 73 0.36 0.14 1.58
C GLN A 73 0.61 0.15 3.09
N PHE A 74 1.83 -0.16 3.48
CA PHE A 74 2.21 -0.38 4.86
C PHE A 74 2.98 0.79 5.45
N THR A 75 2.71 1.09 6.72
CA THR A 75 3.57 1.93 7.56
C THR A 75 3.80 1.23 8.90
N ASN A 76 5.05 1.13 9.33
CA ASN A 76 5.38 0.72 10.69
C ASN A 76 5.49 1.97 11.58
N GLU A 77 4.51 2.17 12.46
CA GLU A 77 4.48 3.22 13.50
C GLU A 77 4.89 2.68 14.87
N GLY A 78 5.25 1.41 14.96
CA GLY A 78 5.80 0.77 16.15
C GLY A 78 7.23 1.23 16.48
N THR A 79 7.69 0.76 17.62
CA THR A 79 9.04 1.01 18.15
C THR A 79 10.03 -0.09 17.78
N VAL A 80 9.54 -1.21 17.24
CA VAL A 80 10.32 -2.36 16.78
C VAL A 80 9.94 -2.75 15.36
N GLU A 81 10.71 -3.66 14.78
CA GLU A 81 10.40 -4.25 13.49
C GLU A 81 9.11 -5.06 13.55
N HIS A 82 8.33 -4.97 12.46
CA HIS A 82 7.09 -5.72 12.30
C HIS A 82 7.00 -6.25 10.90
N TYR A 83 6.32 -7.38 10.77
CA TYR A 83 6.02 -7.96 9.48
C TYR A 83 4.55 -8.33 9.34
N PHE A 84 4.17 -8.52 8.08
CA PHE A 84 2.86 -8.97 7.66
C PHE A 84 2.99 -10.33 6.97
N VAL A 85 2.37 -11.35 7.56
CA VAL A 85 2.18 -12.67 6.95
C VAL A 85 0.76 -13.15 7.21
N VAL A 86 0.21 -13.95 6.28
CA VAL A 86 -1.20 -14.35 6.29
C VAL A 86 -1.33 -15.85 6.05
N GLY A 87 -2.21 -16.51 6.80
CA GLY A 87 -2.45 -17.94 6.66
C GLY A 87 -3.70 -18.44 7.38
N SER A 88 -4.03 -19.72 7.19
CA SER A 88 -5.28 -20.32 7.69
C SER A 88 -5.14 -20.98 9.07
N LEU A 89 -3.94 -21.42 9.43
CA LEU A 89 -3.69 -22.17 10.67
C LEU A 89 -2.27 -21.88 11.16
N VAL A 90 -2.16 -21.36 12.39
CA VAL A 90 -0.86 -21.15 13.05
C VAL A 90 -0.24 -22.51 13.35
N ALA A 91 1.03 -22.68 12.98
CA ALA A 91 1.78 -23.91 13.22
C ALA A 91 1.92 -24.18 14.73
N GLY A 92 2.10 -25.45 15.11
CA GLY A 92 2.14 -25.86 16.52
C GLY A 92 3.27 -25.22 17.34
N ASP A 93 4.37 -24.82 16.67
CA ASP A 93 5.51 -24.09 17.24
C ASP A 93 5.25 -22.58 17.39
N LYS A 94 4.18 -22.04 16.79
CA LYS A 94 3.85 -20.61 16.72
C LYS A 94 4.94 -19.75 16.09
N GLU A 95 5.68 -20.31 15.13
CA GLU A 95 6.68 -19.56 14.36
C GLU A 95 6.13 -19.07 13.02
N GLY A 96 4.97 -19.58 12.60
CA GLY A 96 4.35 -19.21 11.34
C GLY A 96 2.99 -19.87 11.12
N PHE A 97 2.60 -19.95 9.86
CA PHE A 97 1.39 -20.66 9.44
C PHE A 97 1.73 -21.99 8.77
N GLU A 98 0.91 -23.02 9.01
CA GLU A 98 0.99 -24.29 8.28
C GLU A 98 0.66 -24.12 6.79
N GLN A 99 -0.19 -23.14 6.47
CA GLN A 99 -0.62 -22.81 5.11
C GLN A 99 -0.57 -21.29 4.94
N ASN A 100 0.36 -20.83 4.11
CA ASN A 100 0.51 -19.41 3.78
C ASN A 100 -0.47 -19.02 2.66
N LEU A 101 -1.20 -17.92 2.84
CA LEU A 101 -2.15 -17.42 1.84
C LEU A 101 -1.46 -17.09 0.51
N PHE A 102 -0.24 -16.57 0.54
CA PHE A 102 0.48 -16.15 -0.66
C PHE A 102 1.33 -17.25 -1.29
N GLU A 103 1.29 -18.48 -0.76
CA GLU A 103 1.95 -19.61 -1.42
C GLU A 103 1.42 -19.76 -2.86
N GLY A 104 2.34 -19.72 -3.83
CA GLY A 104 2.03 -19.76 -5.25
C GLY A 104 1.42 -18.48 -5.83
N VAL A 105 1.48 -17.35 -5.11
CA VAL A 105 1.04 -16.03 -5.56
C VAL A 105 2.27 -15.16 -5.83
N SER A 106 2.36 -14.56 -7.02
CA SER A 106 3.37 -13.54 -7.29
C SER A 106 3.04 -12.26 -6.53
N ILE A 107 4.00 -11.75 -5.76
CA ILE A 107 3.90 -10.50 -5.02
C ILE A 107 4.98 -9.55 -5.50
N GLU A 108 4.59 -8.35 -5.92
CA GLU A 108 5.52 -7.25 -6.15
C GLU A 108 5.66 -6.45 -4.85
N LYS A 109 6.89 -6.33 -4.34
CA LYS A 109 7.19 -5.59 -3.10
C LYS A 109 7.96 -4.31 -3.44
N ASN A 110 7.64 -3.22 -2.75
CA ASN A 110 8.38 -1.96 -2.84
C ASN A 110 8.55 -1.39 -1.44
N LYS A 111 9.78 -1.36 -0.92
CA LYS A 111 10.10 -0.79 0.39
C LYS A 111 10.76 0.57 0.20
N GLN A 112 10.34 1.57 0.97
CA GLN A 112 11.06 2.83 1.05
C GLN A 112 12.27 2.64 1.97
N PRO A 113 13.43 3.23 1.64
CA PRO A 113 14.58 3.21 2.54
C PRO A 113 14.18 3.85 3.87
N GLY A 114 14.25 3.07 4.94
CA GLY A 114 13.86 3.49 6.28
C GLY A 114 14.72 4.66 6.74
N GLY A 115 14.09 5.69 7.31
CA GLY A 115 14.78 6.88 7.81
C GLY A 115 15.55 6.61 9.09
N HIS A 116 16.74 6.01 8.99
CA HIS A 116 17.81 6.24 9.95
C HIS A 116 18.65 7.41 9.45
N ALA A 117 18.34 8.61 9.94
CA ALA A 117 19.20 9.77 9.81
C ALA A 117 20.39 9.62 10.76
N ASP A 118 21.32 8.73 10.41
CA ASP A 118 22.70 8.80 10.86
C ASP A 118 23.55 8.78 9.57
N GLU A 119 24.10 9.96 9.25
CA GLU A 119 25.06 10.15 8.18
C GLU A 119 26.32 9.32 8.47
N GLU A 120 26.55 8.24 7.72
CA GLU A 120 27.90 7.82 7.30
C GLU A 120 27.74 6.99 6.02
N GLU A 121 28.51 7.35 5.01
CA GLU A 121 28.44 6.79 3.67
C GLU A 121 28.91 5.33 3.63
N GLY A 122 28.14 4.49 2.93
CA GLY A 122 28.55 3.15 2.56
C GLY A 122 27.55 2.54 1.60
N GLU A 123 27.97 2.36 0.34
CA GLU A 123 27.32 1.50 -0.64
C GLU A 123 27.04 0.13 -0.02
N HIS A 124 25.79 -0.11 0.38
CA HIS A 124 25.33 -1.44 0.73
C HIS A 124 24.29 -1.81 -0.30
N ASP A 125 24.80 -2.57 -1.26
CA ASP A 125 24.10 -3.24 -2.32
C ASP A 125 22.78 -3.85 -1.86
N GLU A 126 21.79 -3.72 -2.72
CA GLU A 126 20.58 -4.53 -2.84
C GLU A 126 20.95 -6.02 -2.96
N ALA A 127 21.45 -6.66 -1.88
CA ALA A 127 21.86 -8.05 -1.90
C ALA A 127 22.04 -8.64 -0.48
N GLU A 128 20.96 -8.71 0.30
CA GLU A 128 20.83 -9.76 1.32
C GLU A 128 19.36 -10.23 1.30
N GLU A 129 18.99 -10.98 0.27
CA GLU A 129 17.88 -11.95 0.39
C GLU A 129 18.38 -13.17 1.17
N GLY A 130 18.75 -12.95 2.42
CA GLY A 130 19.16 -13.98 3.35
C GLY A 130 17.92 -14.60 3.99
N ASP A 131 17.37 -15.65 3.37
CA ASP A 131 16.39 -16.57 4.01
C ASP A 131 15.08 -15.93 4.56
N HIS A 132 14.71 -14.73 4.11
CA HIS A 132 13.40 -14.16 4.44
C HIS A 132 12.32 -14.85 3.63
N HIS A 133 11.32 -15.42 4.32
CA HIS A 133 10.19 -16.10 3.69
C HIS A 133 9.60 -15.21 2.58
N GLU A 134 9.59 -15.71 1.33
CA GLU A 134 9.18 -14.95 0.12
C GLU A 134 7.81 -14.26 0.26
N ASN A 135 6.96 -14.75 1.17
CA ASN A 135 5.59 -14.31 1.40
C ASN A 135 5.41 -13.41 2.63
N GLU A 136 6.49 -13.02 3.31
CA GLU A 136 6.49 -12.13 4.47
C GLU A 136 6.87 -10.70 4.06
N PHE A 137 6.21 -9.69 4.63
CA PHE A 137 6.52 -8.29 4.37
C PHE A 137 6.91 -7.56 5.65
N GLU A 138 8.22 -7.40 5.82
CA GLU A 138 8.88 -6.83 7.00
C GLU A 138 9.21 -5.35 6.80
N LEU A 139 9.00 -4.53 7.84
CA LEU A 139 9.38 -3.12 7.87
C LEU A 139 10.04 -2.75 9.22
N PRO A 140 11.18 -2.04 9.21
CA PRO A 140 11.78 -1.50 10.43
C PRO A 140 10.90 -0.36 11.02
N PRO A 141 11.16 0.10 12.26
CA PRO A 141 10.47 1.26 12.84
C PRO A 141 10.48 2.48 11.92
N GLY A 142 9.33 3.11 11.72
CA GLY A 142 9.17 4.24 10.80
C GLY A 142 9.23 3.87 9.31
N GLY A 143 9.46 2.59 8.99
CA GLY A 143 9.52 2.06 7.63
C GLY A 143 8.17 2.14 6.92
N ARG A 144 8.22 2.19 5.59
CA ARG A 144 7.05 2.26 4.71
C ARG A 144 7.28 1.42 3.47
N GLY A 145 6.21 0.91 2.89
CA GLY A 145 6.30 0.20 1.62
C GLY A 145 4.96 -0.32 1.14
N SER A 146 4.98 -1.16 0.12
CA SER A 146 3.77 -1.76 -0.42
C SER A 146 3.98 -3.19 -0.93
N MET A 147 2.90 -3.96 -0.94
CA MET A 147 2.78 -5.23 -1.64
C MET A 147 1.66 -5.11 -2.68
N THR A 148 1.93 -5.49 -3.92
CA THR A 148 0.92 -5.59 -4.98
C THR A 148 0.80 -7.04 -5.41
N PHE A 149 -0.42 -7.57 -5.47
CA PHE A 149 -0.69 -8.96 -5.82
C PHE A 149 -2.09 -9.14 -6.41
N THR A 150 -2.37 -10.33 -6.95
CA THR A 150 -3.72 -10.75 -7.35
C THR A 150 -4.00 -12.13 -6.76
N LEU A 151 -5.02 -12.23 -5.91
CA LEU A 151 -5.40 -13.51 -5.32
C LEU A 151 -6.31 -14.28 -6.28
N PRO A 152 -6.02 -15.55 -6.63
CA PRO A 152 -6.95 -16.36 -7.41
C PRO A 152 -8.25 -16.60 -6.64
N ALA A 153 -9.36 -16.80 -7.37
CA ALA A 153 -10.69 -17.08 -6.79
C ALA A 153 -10.70 -18.27 -5.81
N ALA A 154 -9.83 -19.27 -6.03
CA ALA A 154 -9.68 -20.42 -5.14
C ALA A 154 -9.16 -20.07 -3.73
N LYS A 155 -8.63 -18.86 -3.52
CA LYS A 155 -8.21 -18.33 -2.22
C LYS A 155 -9.27 -17.44 -1.56
N ALA A 156 -10.53 -17.48 -2.03
CA ALA A 156 -11.64 -16.86 -1.31
C ALA A 156 -11.84 -17.54 0.06
N GLY A 157 -11.99 -16.75 1.12
CA GLY A 157 -12.01 -17.29 2.48
C GLY A 157 -11.73 -16.25 3.56
N THR A 158 -11.49 -16.73 4.78
CA THR A 158 -11.06 -15.91 5.91
C THR A 158 -9.79 -16.49 6.49
N TYR A 159 -8.82 -15.61 6.70
CA TYR A 159 -7.45 -15.93 7.10
C TYR A 159 -7.03 -15.05 8.28
N THR A 160 -5.99 -15.47 8.97
CA THR A 160 -5.36 -14.71 10.04
C THR A 160 -4.14 -13.98 9.48
N ILE A 161 -4.04 -12.70 9.83
CA ILE A 161 -2.82 -11.89 9.70
C ILE A 161 -2.07 -12.03 11.04
N ALA A 162 -0.75 -12.20 11.02
CA ALA A 162 0.04 -12.28 12.25
C ALA A 162 1.47 -11.75 12.08
N CYS A 163 2.07 -11.35 13.21
CA CYS A 163 3.51 -11.11 13.36
C CYS A 163 4.04 -12.06 14.45
N PHE A 164 4.94 -12.98 14.11
CA PHE A 164 5.58 -13.91 15.05
C PHE A 164 7.00 -13.44 15.48
N GLU A 165 7.31 -12.16 15.32
CA GLU A 165 8.53 -11.57 15.87
C GLU A 165 8.55 -11.66 17.41
N THR A 166 9.74 -11.75 18.01
CA THR A 166 9.94 -11.97 19.44
C THR A 166 10.63 -10.79 20.11
N THR A 167 9.85 -10.00 20.87
CA THR A 167 10.41 -8.95 21.72
C THR A 167 10.23 -9.27 23.20
N GLY A 168 11.31 -9.15 23.98
CA GLY A 168 11.27 -9.38 25.42
C GLY A 168 10.86 -10.80 25.82
N GLY A 169 11.18 -11.79 24.99
CA GLY A 169 10.87 -13.21 25.22
C GLY A 169 9.39 -13.58 24.97
N ARG A 170 8.61 -12.73 24.31
CA ARG A 170 7.23 -13.02 23.92
C ARG A 170 7.01 -12.71 22.44
N LYS A 171 6.21 -13.53 21.78
CA LYS A 171 5.81 -13.34 20.38
C LYS A 171 4.80 -12.20 20.26
N HIS A 172 4.93 -11.36 19.23
CA HIS A 172 3.97 -10.27 19.00
C HIS A 172 2.55 -10.81 18.78
N TYR A 173 2.42 -11.93 18.07
CA TYR A 173 1.17 -12.68 17.92
C TYR A 173 0.52 -13.03 19.27
N GLU A 174 1.29 -13.58 20.21
CA GLU A 174 0.80 -13.92 21.56
C GLU A 174 0.49 -12.68 22.41
N MET A 175 1.00 -11.51 22.01
CA MET A 175 0.70 -10.21 22.61
C MET A 175 -0.50 -9.51 21.95
N GLY A 176 -1.10 -10.10 20.92
CA GLY A 176 -2.30 -9.59 20.23
C GLY A 176 -2.06 -9.01 18.84
N MET A 177 -0.83 -9.11 18.30
CA MET A 177 -0.52 -8.66 16.94
C MET A 177 -1.04 -9.64 15.89
N GLU A 178 -2.35 -9.72 15.80
CA GLU A 178 -3.10 -10.48 14.83
C GLU A 178 -4.21 -9.64 14.20
N GLY A 179 -4.65 -10.04 13.02
CA GLY A 179 -5.76 -9.43 12.30
C GLY A 179 -6.53 -10.46 11.49
N THR A 180 -7.64 -10.03 10.90
CA THR A 180 -8.44 -10.85 10.00
C THR A 180 -8.26 -10.37 8.56
N LEU A 181 -7.99 -11.28 7.64
CA LEU A 181 -8.05 -11.00 6.21
C LEU A 181 -9.17 -11.82 5.58
N ARG A 182 -10.15 -11.12 5.00
CA ARG A 182 -11.26 -11.72 4.26
C ARG A 182 -11.02 -11.55 2.77
N VAL A 183 -10.96 -12.66 2.05
CA VAL A 183 -10.93 -12.67 0.59
C VAL A 183 -12.33 -12.96 0.09
N THR A 184 -12.95 -12.03 -0.65
CA THR A 184 -14.25 -12.25 -1.27
C THR A 184 -14.09 -13.00 -2.59
N ALA A 185 -15.06 -13.87 -2.89
CA ALA A 185 -15.17 -14.45 -4.23
C ALA A 185 -15.35 -13.32 -5.26
N PRO A 186 -14.87 -13.51 -6.51
CA PRO A 186 -15.23 -12.59 -7.60
C PRO A 186 -16.75 -12.56 -7.76
N ASP A 187 -17.30 -11.41 -8.12
CA ASP A 187 -18.72 -11.33 -8.45
C ASP A 187 -18.99 -12.16 -9.73
N ASP A 188 -19.96 -13.09 -9.66
CA ASP A 188 -20.43 -13.84 -10.83
C ASP A 188 -21.23 -12.89 -11.75
N GLU A 189 -20.53 -12.13 -12.61
CA GLU A 189 -21.17 -11.31 -13.68
C GLU A 189 -21.62 -12.14 -14.90
#